data_AF-A0A8C1EE47-F1
#
_entry.id   AF-A0A8C1EE47-F1
#
_cell.length_a   1.000
_cell.length_b   1.000
_cell.length_c   1.000
_cell.angle_alpha   90.00
_cell.angle_beta   90.00
_cell.angle_gamma   90.00
#
_symmetry.space_group_name_H-M   'P 1'
#
loop_
_entity.id
_entity.type
_entity.pdbx_description
1 polymer ?
#
loop_
_entity_poly.entity_id
_entity_poly.type
_entity_poly.pdbx_seq_one_letter_code
_entity_poly.pdbx_strand_id
1 'polypeptide(L)'
;MFLFSSDEYRKKQKKSQLKSNVEYFLASDHKTQSRDTRKIVQQHSGRRSCHRPDPPASKPEEESVFTEKDFQKFQKEYFSNL
;
A
#
# COMPACT_ATOMS: atom_id res chain seq x y z
N MET A 1 17.32 33.69 -7.95
CA MET A 1 16.89 32.28 -8.07
C MET A 1 17.41 31.77 -9.41
N PHE A 2 18.53 31.05 -9.42
CA PHE A 2 19.12 30.55 -10.67
C PHE A 2 18.31 29.34 -11.15
N LEU A 3 17.43 29.55 -12.12
CA LEU A 3 16.86 28.48 -12.91
C LEU A 3 17.93 28.04 -13.91
N PHE A 4 18.88 27.22 -13.46
CA PHE A 4 19.67 26.43 -14.40
C PHE A 4 18.67 25.56 -15.16
N SER A 5 18.46 25.86 -16.44
CA SER A 5 17.63 25.04 -17.32
C SER A 5 18.13 23.60 -17.24
N SER A 6 17.20 22.63 -17.26
CA SER A 6 17.55 21.20 -17.25
C SER A 6 18.57 20.84 -18.35
N ASP A 7 18.63 21.60 -19.43
CA ASP A 7 19.61 21.43 -20.49
C ASP A 7 21.04 21.82 -20.09
N GLU A 8 21.23 22.89 -19.32
CA GLU A 8 22.57 23.24 -18.82
C GLU A 8 23.05 22.24 -17.77
N TYR A 9 22.13 21.68 -16.97
CA TYR A 9 22.43 20.59 -16.06
C TYR A 9 22.86 19.33 -16.83
N ARG A 10 22.12 18.95 -17.88
CA ARG A 10 22.43 17.78 -18.72
C ARG A 10 23.74 17.90 -19.48
N LYS A 11 24.12 19.10 -19.94
CA LYS A 11 25.41 19.35 -20.62
C LYS A 11 26.63 19.12 -19.74
N LYS A 12 26.50 19.31 -18.42
CA LYS A 12 27.58 19.08 -17.44
C LYS A 12 27.62 17.63 -16.93
N GLN A 13 26.63 16.81 -17.26
CA GLN A 13 26.61 15.41 -16.83
C GLN A 13 27.61 14.57 -17.61
N LYS A 14 28.28 13.66 -16.89
CA LYS A 14 29.13 12.64 -17.50
C LYS A 14 28.28 11.75 -18.41
N LYS A 15 28.92 11.07 -19.38
CA LYS A 15 28.25 10.08 -20.25
C LYS A 15 27.41 9.12 -19.41
N SER A 16 26.15 8.94 -19.80
CA SER A 16 25.22 8.04 -19.12
C SER A 16 25.75 6.61 -19.17
N GLN A 17 25.86 5.96 -18.01
CA GLN A 17 26.24 4.56 -17.89
C GLN A 17 25.02 3.61 -17.97
N LEU A 18 23.84 4.14 -18.31
CA LEU A 18 22.59 3.38 -18.28
C LEU A 18 22.67 2.13 -19.16
N LYS A 19 23.18 2.26 -20.39
CA LYS A 19 23.30 1.13 -21.33
C LYS A 19 24.23 0.04 -20.77
N SER A 20 25.41 0.43 -20.30
CA SER A 20 26.39 -0.49 -19.70
C SER A 20 25.82 -1.20 -18.47
N ASN A 21 25.07 -0.50 -17.63
CA ASN A 21 24.46 -1.09 -16.44
C ASN A 21 23.35 -2.09 -16.80
N VAL A 22 22.51 -1.76 -17.78
CA VAL A 22 21.45 -2.65 -18.25
C VAL A 22 22.04 -3.91 -18.87
N GLU A 23 23.06 -3.78 -19.73
CA GLU A 23 23.77 -4.95 -20.28
C GLU A 23 24.39 -5.81 -19.18
N TYR A 24 25.02 -5.20 -18.16
CA TYR A 24 25.58 -5.93 -17.01
C TYR A 24 24.52 -6.72 -16.23
N PHE A 25 23.35 -6.11 -15.96
CA PHE A 25 22.27 -6.78 -15.23
C PHE A 25 21.57 -7.87 -16.04
N LEU A 26 21.56 -7.76 -17.37
CA LEU A 26 20.95 -8.75 -18.25
C LEU A 26 21.92 -9.89 -18.62
N ALA A 27 23.22 -9.64 -18.60
CA ALA A 27 24.25 -10.63 -18.91
C ALA A 27 24.49 -11.64 -17.77
N SER A 28 23.94 -11.42 -16.58
CA SER A 28 24.08 -12.35 -15.47
C SER A 28 23.07 -13.50 -15.56
N ASP A 29 23.58 -14.73 -15.67
CA ASP A 29 22.74 -15.95 -15.61
C ASP A 29 22.16 -16.23 -14.21
N HIS A 30 22.71 -15.57 -13.19
CA HIS A 30 22.31 -15.79 -11.80
C HIS A 30 21.05 -15.00 -11.45
N LYS A 31 19.89 -15.66 -11.54
CA LYS A 31 18.62 -15.11 -11.07
C LYS A 31 18.49 -15.28 -9.56
N THR A 32 18.27 -14.17 -8.86
CA THR A 32 17.94 -14.16 -7.43
C THR A 32 16.74 -15.06 -7.15
N GLN A 33 16.82 -15.91 -6.12
CA GLN A 33 15.73 -16.79 -5.76
C GLN A 33 14.46 -16.00 -5.42
N SER A 34 13.30 -16.51 -5.83
CA SER A 34 12.00 -15.85 -5.66
C SER A 34 11.71 -15.43 -4.21
N ARG A 35 12.19 -16.21 -3.23
CA ARG A 35 12.09 -15.91 -1.80
C ARG A 35 12.78 -14.59 -1.43
N ASP A 36 13.93 -14.31 -2.03
CA ASP A 36 14.75 -13.14 -1.72
C ASP A 36 14.19 -11.92 -2.44
N THR A 37 13.68 -12.09 -3.66
CA THR A 37 12.91 -11.05 -4.37
C THR A 37 11.65 -10.67 -3.58
N ARG A 38 10.94 -11.65 -3.00
CA ARG A 38 9.72 -11.39 -2.20
C ARG A 38 10.04 -10.62 -0.92
N LYS A 39 11.15 -10.93 -0.25
CA LYS A 39 11.63 -10.17 0.92
C LYS A 39 11.96 -8.72 0.56
N ILE A 40 12.65 -8.49 -0.56
CA ILE A 40 12.97 -7.16 -1.08
C ILE A 40 11.69 -6.37 -1.34
N VAL A 41 10.72 -6.93 -2.08
CA VAL A 41 9.43 -6.28 -2.37
C VAL A 41 8.69 -5.93 -1.07
N GLN A 42 8.64 -6.84 -0.11
CA GLN A 42 7.97 -6.60 1.17
C GLN A 42 8.67 -5.50 1.99
N GLN A 43 10.00 -5.45 1.98
CA GLN A 43 10.77 -4.41 2.67
C GLN A 43 10.65 -3.03 2.02
N HIS A 44 10.41 -2.98 0.69
CA HIS A 44 10.21 -1.72 -0.03
C HIS A 44 8.75 -1.26 -0.07
N SER A 45 7.80 -2.18 0.14
CA SER A 45 6.40 -1.83 0.32
C SER A 45 6.23 -0.96 1.57
N GLY A 46 5.49 0.15 1.45
CA GLY A 46 5.23 1.07 2.56
C GLY A 46 6.37 2.02 2.96
N ARG A 47 7.52 2.04 2.27
CA ARG A 47 8.61 3.00 2.55
C ARG A 47 8.28 4.45 2.20
N ARG A 48 7.33 4.67 1.28
CA ARG A 48 6.85 6.01 0.96
C ARG A 48 5.57 6.25 1.75
N SER A 49 5.48 7.39 2.42
CA SER A 49 4.29 7.82 3.17
C SER A 49 3.00 7.69 2.33
N CYS A 50 3.08 8.00 1.03
CA CYS A 50 1.97 7.90 0.08
C CYS A 50 1.52 6.48 -0.30
N HIS A 51 2.25 5.43 0.10
CA HIS A 51 1.83 4.03 -0.08
C HIS A 51 1.38 3.37 1.22
N ARG A 52 1.39 4.13 2.33
CA ARG A 52 0.84 3.65 3.60
C ARG A 52 -0.68 3.76 3.50
N PRO A 53 -1.45 2.66 3.67
CA PRO A 53 -2.89 2.79 3.79
C PRO A 53 -3.20 3.65 5.01
N ASP A 54 -4.24 4.48 4.89
CA ASP A 54 -4.71 5.27 6.02
C ASP A 54 -5.09 4.32 7.17
N PRO A 55 -4.82 4.71 8.43
CA PRO A 55 -5.35 3.97 9.56
C PRO A 55 -6.87 3.82 9.41
N PRO A 56 -7.44 2.64 9.73
CA PRO A 56 -8.88 2.50 9.72
C PRO A 56 -9.48 3.57 10.64
N ALA A 57 -10.50 4.27 10.14
CA ALA A 57 -11.23 5.23 10.95
C ALA A 57 -11.76 4.53 12.21
N SER A 58 -11.73 5.25 13.34
CA SER A 58 -12.46 4.85 14.54
C SER A 58 -13.89 4.55 14.13
N LYS A 59 -14.33 3.30 14.31
CA LYS A 59 -15.74 2.98 14.09
C LYS A 59 -16.54 3.82 15.09
N PRO A 60 -17.57 4.54 14.65
CA PRO A 60 -18.51 5.13 15.60
C PRO A 60 -19.05 4.02 16.50
N GLU A 61 -19.30 4.35 17.76
CA GLU A 61 -20.04 3.44 18.63
C GLU A 61 -21.37 3.13 17.94
N GLU A 62 -21.53 1.89 17.51
CA GLU A 62 -22.77 1.42 16.91
C GLU A 62 -23.80 1.38 18.04
N GLU A 63 -24.60 2.45 18.16
CA GLU A 63 -25.79 2.41 19.01
C GLU A 63 -26.68 1.29 18.51
N SER A 64 -26.87 0.27 19.34
CA SER A 64 -27.82 -0.81 19.04
C SER A 64 -29.21 -0.19 18.91
N VAL A 65 -29.71 -0.15 17.67
CA VAL A 65 -31.09 0.27 17.34
C VAL A 65 -32.12 -0.63 18.05
N PHE A 66 -31.68 -1.78 18.54
CA PHE A 66 -32.51 -2.77 19.19
C PHE A 66 -32.26 -2.78 20.70
N THR A 67 -33.29 -2.45 21.47
CA THR A 67 -33.23 -2.49 22.93
C THR A 67 -33.74 -3.82 23.48
N GLU A 68 -33.37 -4.16 24.72
CA GLU A 68 -33.87 -5.37 25.41
C GLU A 68 -35.41 -5.42 25.47
N LYS A 69 -36.07 -4.27 25.53
CA LYS A 69 -37.54 -4.18 25.48
C LYS A 69 -38.09 -4.58 24.12
N ASP A 70 -37.41 -4.21 23.04
CA ASP A 70 -37.79 -4.58 21.68
C ASP A 70 -37.61 -6.09 21.47
N PHE A 71 -36.57 -6.68 22.07
CA PHE A 71 -36.37 -8.13 22.07
C PHE A 71 -37.52 -8.89 22.75
N GLN A 72 -37.92 -8.46 23.94
CA GLN A 72 -39.02 -9.11 24.67
C GLN A 72 -40.36 -8.97 23.93
N LYS A 73 -40.61 -7.81 23.31
CA LYS A 73 -41.79 -7.61 22.46
C LYS A 73 -41.77 -8.55 21.26
N PHE A 74 -40.63 -8.68 20.58
CA PHE A 74 -40.45 -9.60 19.46
C PHE A 74 -40.67 -11.06 19.88
N GLN A 75 -40.08 -11.48 21.00
CA GLN A 75 -40.28 -12.83 21.54
C GLN A 75 -41.76 -13.10 21.80
N LYS A 76 -42.45 -12.17 22.46
CA LYS A 76 -43.87 -12.32 22.72
C LYS A 76 -44.65 -12.44 21.41
N GLU A 77 -44.45 -11.54 20.45
CA GLU A 77 -45.18 -11.55 19.18
C GLU A 77 -44.91 -12.81 18.35
N TYR A 78 -43.66 -13.28 18.32
CA TYR A 78 -43.24 -14.46 17.54
C TYR A 78 -43.72 -15.79 18.15
N PHE A 79 -43.70 -15.90 19.49
CA PHE A 79 -44.12 -17.11 20.21
C PHE A 79 -45.58 -17.09 20.68
N SER A 80 -46.32 -15.99 20.52
CA SER A 80 -47.77 -15.93 20.84
C SER A 80 -48.63 -16.67 19.81
N ASN A 81 -48.10 -16.91 18.61
CA ASN A 81 -48.78 -17.63 17.53
C ASN A 81 -48.23 -19.06 17.33
N LEU A 82 -47.52 -19.60 18.33
CA LEU A 82 -47.04 -20.98 18.34
C LEU A 82 -47.94 -21.89 19.17
#